data_AF-A0A382X5Y5-F1
#
_entry.id   AF-A0A382X5Y5-F1
#
_cell.length_a   1.000
_cell.length_b   1.000
_cell.length_c   1.000
_cell.angle_alpha   90.00
_cell.angle_beta   90.00
_cell.angle_gamma   90.00
#
_symmetry.space_group_name_H-M   'P 1'
#
loop_
_entity.id
_entity.type
_entity.pdbx_description
1 polymer ?
#
loop_
_entity_poly.entity_id
_entity_poly.type
_entity_poly.pdbx_seq_one_letter_code
_entity_poly.pdbx_strand_id
1 'polypeptide(L)'
;MATHKIAIVKGDGIGVDVVDEGMKVLDALAPKYGITWDYTEFPWSSDYYFQHGEMMPATALGTLENFNAVFLGAVGHPDIQDNITLDGLLLPIRRRFDQY
;
A
#
# COMPACT_ATOMS: atom_id res chain seq x y z
N MET A 1 -1.57 23.26 9.71
CA MET A 1 -2.00 22.17 8.82
C MET A 1 -1.56 20.88 9.47
N ALA A 2 -2.44 19.87 9.53
CA ALA A 2 -2.06 18.56 10.06
C ALA A 2 -1.40 17.75 8.94
N THR A 3 -0.20 17.22 9.18
CA THR A 3 0.49 16.36 8.22
C THR A 3 0.21 14.90 8.56
N HIS A 4 -0.23 14.14 7.57
CA HIS A 4 -0.45 12.69 7.69
C HIS A 4 0.52 11.95 6.77
N LYS A 5 1.33 11.07 7.36
CA LYS A 5 2.22 10.17 6.62
C LYS A 5 1.43 8.97 6.14
N ILE A 6 1.35 8.78 4.83
CA ILE A 6 0.56 7.70 4.23
C ILE A 6 1.51 6.81 3.41
N ALA A 7 1.55 5.53 3.76
CA ALA A 7 2.24 4.52 2.96
C ALA A 7 1.34 4.14 1.79
N ILE A 8 1.83 4.28 0.56
CA ILE A 8 1.10 3.91 -0.65
C ILE A 8 1.63 2.58 -1.15
N VAL A 9 0.75 1.59 -1.28
CA VAL A 9 1.03 0.31 -1.93
C VAL A 9 0.00 0.15 -3.04
N LYS A 10 0.33 0.62 -4.24
CA LYS A 10 -0.58 0.59 -5.40
C LYS A 10 -0.99 -0.83 -5.78
N GLY A 11 -0.07 -1.77 -5.60
CA GLY A 11 -0.26 -3.18 -5.88
C GLY A 11 -0.29 -3.47 -7.38
N ASP A 12 -1.23 -4.31 -7.81
CA ASP A 12 -1.25 -4.91 -9.15
C ASP A 12 -2.46 -4.47 -9.98
N GLY A 13 -2.30 -4.55 -11.31
CA GLY A 13 -3.38 -4.31 -12.27
C GLY A 13 -4.08 -2.98 -12.05
N ILE A 14 -5.42 -3.00 -11.98
CA ILE A 14 -6.24 -1.80 -11.80
C ILE A 14 -5.98 -1.09 -10.46
N GLY A 15 -5.33 -1.75 -9.48
CA GLY A 15 -4.94 -1.15 -8.21
C GLY A 15 -4.10 0.11 -8.40
N VAL A 16 -3.22 0.11 -9.41
CA VAL A 16 -2.37 1.25 -9.76
C VAL A 16 -3.22 2.44 -10.19
N ASP A 17 -4.07 2.25 -11.20
CA ASP A 17 -4.88 3.33 -11.76
C ASP A 17 -5.84 3.92 -10.72
N VAL A 18 -6.51 3.08 -9.93
CA VAL A 18 -7.53 3.56 -8.97
C VAL A 18 -6.90 4.25 -7.76
N VAL A 19 -5.70 3.84 -7.32
CA VAL A 19 -4.99 4.52 -6.24
C VAL A 19 -4.50 5.89 -6.70
N ASP A 20 -3.98 5.99 -7.92
CA ASP A 20 -3.55 7.27 -8.51
C ASP A 20 -4.71 8.27 -8.59
N GLU A 21 -5.89 7.84 -9.04
CA GLU A 21 -7.06 8.71 -9.05
C GLU A 21 -7.56 9.05 -7.63
N GLY A 22 -7.48 8.10 -6.70
CA GLY A 22 -7.80 8.34 -5.29
C GLY A 22 -6.91 9.42 -4.67
N MET A 23 -5.61 9.40 -4.95
CA MET A 23 -4.65 10.40 -4.48
C MET A 23 -4.99 11.80 -5.03
N LYS A 24 -5.38 11.92 -6.30
CA LYS A 24 -5.82 13.22 -6.87
C LYS A 24 -7.02 13.80 -6.14
N VAL A 25 -7.98 12.96 -5.72
CA VAL A 25 -9.14 13.40 -4.94
C VAL A 25 -8.71 13.87 -3.54
N LEU A 26 -7.82 13.12 -2.87
CA LEU A 26 -7.28 13.51 -1.57
C LEU A 26 -6.54 14.85 -1.63
N ASP A 27 -5.74 15.06 -2.68
CA ASP A 27 -4.97 16.29 -2.89
C ASP A 27 -5.87 17.49 -3.20
N ALA A 28 -6.95 17.28 -3.97
CA ALA A 28 -7.93 18.33 -4.24
C ALA A 28 -8.68 18.79 -2.97
N LEU A 29 -8.87 17.88 -2.00
CA LEU A 29 -9.56 18.18 -0.74
C LEU A 29 -8.62 18.76 0.32
N ALA A 30 -7.33 18.43 0.29
CA ALA A 30 -6.34 18.82 1.31
C ALA A 30 -6.37 20.31 1.68
N PRO A 31 -6.34 21.27 0.73
CA PRO A 31 -6.37 22.70 1.04
C PRO A 31 -7.65 23.14 1.77
N LYS A 32 -8.79 22.54 1.43
CA LYS A 32 -10.10 22.89 2.01
C LYS A 32 -10.18 22.53 3.50
N TYR A 33 -9.47 21.49 3.91
CA TYR A 33 -9.48 21.00 5.30
C TYR A 33 -8.19 21.27 6.05
N GLY A 34 -7.23 21.99 5.44
CA GLY A 34 -5.95 22.29 6.07
C GLY A 34 -5.11 21.03 6.37
N ILE A 35 -5.20 20.03 5.51
CA ILE A 35 -4.47 18.76 5.60
C ILE A 35 -3.29 18.80 4.62
N THR A 36 -2.17 18.22 5.04
CA THR A 36 -1.04 17.88 4.18
C THR A 36 -0.88 16.37 4.14
N TRP A 37 -0.88 15.79 2.95
CA TRP A 37 -0.56 14.38 2.75
C TRP A 37 0.94 14.23 2.45
N ASP A 38 1.62 13.38 3.21
CA ASP A 38 3.02 13.01 3.01
C ASP A 38 3.05 11.55 2.55
N TYR A 39 3.02 11.37 1.23
CA TYR A 39 2.96 10.06 0.61
C TYR A 39 4.37 9.44 0.50
N THR A 40 4.49 8.16 0.84
CA THR A 40 5.65 7.35 0.46
C THR A 40 5.15 6.12 -0.29
N GLU A 41 5.54 6.01 -1.56
CA GLU A 41 5.18 4.88 -2.40
C GLU A 41 6.16 3.72 -2.23
N PHE A 42 5.62 2.50 -2.14
CA PHE A 42 6.39 1.28 -2.06
C PHE A 42 6.07 0.37 -3.26
N PRO A 43 7.10 -0.12 -3.97
CA PRO A 43 6.93 -0.95 -5.16
C PRO A 43 6.67 -2.42 -4.79
N TRP A 44 5.85 -2.66 -3.76
CA TRP A 44 5.52 -4.00 -3.29
C TRP A 44 4.36 -4.60 -4.10
N SER A 45 4.15 -5.91 -3.95
CA SER A 45 3.22 -6.76 -4.71
C SER A 45 3.90 -7.62 -5.79
N SER A 46 3.22 -7.95 -6.89
CA SER A 46 3.60 -9.05 -7.78
C SER A 46 4.89 -8.76 -8.55
N ASP A 47 5.12 -7.51 -8.97
CA ASP A 47 6.40 -7.11 -9.59
C ASP A 47 7.59 -7.24 -8.64
N TYR A 48 7.37 -6.95 -7.35
CA TYR A 48 8.39 -7.16 -6.32
C TYR A 48 8.69 -8.65 -6.15
N TYR A 49 7.65 -9.49 -6.17
CA TYR A 49 7.77 -10.95 -6.10
C TYR A 49 8.54 -11.53 -7.27
N PHE A 50 8.29 -11.09 -8.50
CA PHE A 50 9.06 -11.57 -9.65
C PHE A 50 10.55 -11.23 -9.56
N GLN A 51 10.89 -10.12 -8.90
CA GLN A 51 12.28 -9.67 -8.74
C GLN A 51 12.99 -10.29 -7.52
N HIS A 52 12.26 -10.54 -6.43
CA HIS A 52 12.86 -10.87 -5.12
C HIS A 52 12.40 -12.21 -4.55
N GLY A 53 11.34 -12.83 -5.08
CA GLY A 53 10.73 -14.06 -4.56
C GLY A 53 9.83 -13.85 -3.32
N GLU A 54 9.58 -12.60 -2.94
CA GLU A 54 8.74 -12.21 -1.79
C GLU A 54 7.81 -11.06 -2.22
N MET A 55 6.62 -10.90 -1.62
CA MET A 55 5.67 -9.83 -2.03
C MET A 55 6.05 -8.44 -1.50
N MET A 56 6.83 -8.39 -0.41
CA MET A 56 7.39 -7.19 0.22
C MET A 56 8.61 -7.61 1.04
N PRO A 57 9.59 -6.72 1.30
CA PRO A 57 10.77 -7.09 2.07
C PRO A 57 10.40 -7.51 3.50
N ALA A 58 11.21 -8.35 4.13
CA ALA A 58 11.01 -8.78 5.52
C ALA A 58 10.88 -7.62 6.54
N THR A 59 11.43 -6.44 6.23
CA THR A 59 11.34 -5.23 7.07
C THR A 59 10.06 -4.41 6.85
N ALA A 60 9.22 -4.76 5.86
CA ALA A 60 8.10 -3.95 5.41
C ALA A 60 7.12 -3.58 6.53
N LEU A 61 6.78 -4.53 7.40
CA LEU A 61 5.86 -4.28 8.52
C LEU A 61 6.41 -3.23 9.50
N GLY A 62 7.70 -3.33 9.86
CA GLY A 62 8.37 -2.33 10.70
C GLY A 62 8.52 -0.98 9.99
N THR A 63 8.64 -0.95 8.67
CA THR A 63 8.57 0.28 7.88
C THR A 63 7.19 0.91 7.97
N LEU A 64 6.12 0.13 7.76
CA LEU A 64 4.72 0.58 7.78
C LEU A 64 4.28 1.13 9.15
N GLU A 65 4.86 0.66 10.26
CA GLU A 65 4.61 1.20 11.61
C GLU A 65 4.92 2.69 11.76
N ASN A 66 5.75 3.27 10.87
CA ASN A 66 6.11 4.69 10.92
C ASN A 66 5.11 5.61 10.21
N PHE A 67 4.04 5.04 9.65
CA PHE A 67 3.01 5.76 8.91
C PHE A 67 1.71 5.84 9.70
N ASN A 68 0.89 6.85 9.41
CA ASN A 68 -0.42 7.01 10.04
C ASN A 68 -1.47 6.10 9.41
N ALA A 69 -1.34 5.77 8.12
CA ALA A 69 -2.21 4.86 7.41
C ALA A 69 -1.48 4.22 6.21
N VAL A 70 -2.05 3.10 5.73
CA VAL A 70 -1.66 2.45 4.48
C VAL A 70 -2.80 2.62 3.48
N PHE A 71 -2.51 3.21 2.32
CA PHE A 71 -3.43 3.24 1.20
C PHE A 71 -3.02 2.15 0.21
N LEU A 72 -3.70 1.00 0.34
CA LEU A 72 -3.45 -0.22 -0.42
C LEU A 72 -4.45 -0.31 -1.59
N GLY A 73 -3.94 -0.57 -2.79
CA GLY A 73 -4.74 -0.89 -3.97
C GLY A 73 -5.15 -2.37 -4.02
N ALA A 74 -4.99 -2.99 -5.19
CA ALA A 74 -5.34 -4.39 -5.42
C ALA A 74 -4.08 -5.27 -5.41
N VAL A 75 -4.21 -6.54 -5.01
CA VAL A 75 -3.08 -7.48 -4.93
C VAL A 75 -3.50 -8.78 -5.61
N GLY A 76 -2.68 -9.28 -6.53
CA GLY A 76 -2.93 -10.52 -7.26
C GLY A 76 -2.34 -10.51 -8.67
N HIS A 77 -1.91 -11.69 -9.15
CA HIS A 77 -1.42 -11.88 -10.51
C HIS A 77 -1.76 -13.29 -11.00
N PRO A 78 -2.17 -13.49 -12.27
CA PRO A 78 -2.59 -14.81 -12.78
C PRO A 78 -1.54 -15.93 -12.63
N ASP A 79 -0.26 -15.56 -12.66
CA ASP A 79 0.86 -16.50 -12.56
C ASP A 79 1.33 -16.76 -11.11
N ILE A 80 0.70 -16.14 -10.10
CA ILE A 80 1.06 -16.31 -8.68
C ILE A 80 -0.16 -16.87 -7.95
N GLN A 81 0.03 -17.93 -7.16
CA GLN A 81 -1.07 -18.51 -6.39
C GLN A 81 -1.59 -17.52 -5.35
N ASP A 82 -2.92 -17.47 -5.18
CA ASP A 82 -3.58 -16.52 -4.27
C ASP A 82 -3.08 -16.60 -2.82
N ASN A 83 -2.75 -17.80 -2.32
CA ASN A 83 -2.19 -17.92 -0.97
C ASN A 83 -0.84 -17.21 -0.86
N ILE A 84 0.00 -17.22 -1.90
CA ILE A 84 1.28 -16.51 -1.91
C ILE A 84 1.04 -15.00 -1.89
N THR A 85 0.14 -14.49 -2.73
CA THR A 85 -0.12 -13.05 -2.82
C THR A 85 -0.77 -12.51 -1.54
N LEU A 86 -1.71 -13.26 -0.96
CA LEU A 86 -2.42 -12.87 0.26
C LEU A 86 -1.56 -13.04 1.53
N ASP A 87 -0.92 -14.18 1.73
CA ASP A 87 -0.06 -14.43 2.90
C ASP A 87 1.26 -13.64 2.82
N GLY A 88 1.68 -13.22 1.62
CA GLY A 88 2.90 -12.43 1.43
C GLY A 88 2.75 -10.93 1.67
N LEU A 89 1.54 -10.38 1.58
CA LEU A 89 1.32 -8.92 1.63
C LEU A 89 0.12 -8.51 2.49
N LEU A 90 -1.11 -8.80 2.05
CA LEU A 90 -2.33 -8.27 2.67
C LEU A 90 -2.55 -8.84 4.08
N LEU A 91 -2.45 -10.15 4.26
CA LEU A 91 -2.75 -10.79 5.53
C LEU A 91 -1.73 -10.47 6.63
N PRO A 92 -0.40 -10.41 6.37
CA PRO A 92 0.56 -9.92 7.34
C PRO A 92 0.28 -8.49 7.82
N ILE A 93 -0.07 -7.57 6.91
CA ILE A 93 -0.43 -6.18 7.25
C ILE A 93 -1.63 -6.20 8.20
N ARG A 94 -2.71 -6.89 7.83
CA ARG A 94 -3.92 -6.97 8.67
C ARG A 94 -3.62 -7.53 10.06
N ARG A 95 -2.88 -8.65 10.13
CA ARG A 95 -2.53 -9.31 11.39
C ARG A 95 -1.59 -8.45 12.26
N ARG A 96 -0.62 -7.76 11.66
CA ARG A 96 0.34 -6.92 12.38
C ARG A 96 -0.32 -5.70 13.03
N PHE A 97 -1.28 -5.11 12.33
CA PHE A 97 -1.95 -3.86 12.72
C PHE A 97 -3.35 -4.05 13.31
N ASP A 98 -3.71 -5.29 13.68
CA ASP A 98 -4.98 -5.64 14.32
C ASP A 98 -6.23 -5.14 13.57
N GLN A 99 -6.23 -5.31 12.25
CA GLN A 99 -7.34 -4.94 11.36
C GLN A 99 -8.32 -6.12 11.23
N TYR A 100 -9.24 -6.24 12.19
CA TYR A 100 -10.25 -7.30 12.30
C TYR A 100 -11.41 -7.18 11.30
#